data_AF-A0A7X6ZMR5-F1
#
_entry.id   AF-A0A7X6ZMR5-F1
#
_cell.length_a   1.000
_cell.length_b   1.000
_cell.length_c   1.000
_cell.angle_alpha   90.00
_cell.angle_beta   90.00
_cell.angle_gamma   90.00
#
_symmetry.space_group_name_H-M   'P 1'
#
loop_
_entity.id
_entity.type
_entity.pdbx_description
1 polymer ?
#
loop_
_entity_poly.entity_id
_entity_poly.type
_entity_poly.pdbx_seq_one_letter_code
_entity_poly.pdbx_strand_id
1 'polypeptide(L)'
;MSEQAPASPASAPSNAPAIWLTLIGTLAFIFIFPRALLRWFEPGSPWIPYVHLYGLGLVTFLIGIQIILKSRACQFGRGRDSFWFGVLIAGYVFFVAMHGIWILAALYLPFKGGN
;
A
#
# COMPACT_ATOMS: atom_id res chain seq x y z
N MET A 1 29.59 55.24 -0.57
CA MET A 1 29.89 53.80 -0.59
C MET A 1 29.24 53.20 0.63
N SER A 2 28.03 52.65 0.47
CA SER A 2 27.27 52.06 1.56
C SER A 2 27.56 50.56 1.57
N GLU A 3 28.29 50.11 2.58
CA GLU A 3 28.70 48.74 2.79
C GLU A 3 27.48 47.84 2.97
N GLN A 4 27.23 46.96 2.01
CA GLN A 4 26.10 46.03 2.02
C GLN A 4 26.49 44.85 2.90
N ALA A 5 25.90 44.78 4.09
CA ALA A 5 26.13 43.70 5.05
C ALA A 5 25.85 42.31 4.42
N PRO A 6 26.63 41.27 4.76
CA PRO A 6 26.48 39.95 4.16
C PRO A 6 25.10 39.37 4.49
N ALA A 7 24.41 38.87 3.46
CA ALA A 7 23.11 38.23 3.58
C ALA A 7 23.16 37.10 4.62
N SER A 8 22.26 37.14 5.60
CA SER A 8 22.09 36.11 6.62
C SER A 8 21.94 34.73 5.95
N PRO A 9 22.62 33.67 6.43
CA PRO A 9 22.53 32.36 5.82
C PRO A 9 21.09 31.87 5.89
N ALA A 10 20.51 31.58 4.72
CA ALA A 10 19.16 31.08 4.56
C ALA A 10 18.89 29.94 5.57
N SER A 11 18.03 30.23 6.55
CA SER A 11 17.58 29.27 7.56
C SER A 11 17.11 27.99 6.88
N ALA A 12 17.74 26.86 7.17
CA ALA A 12 17.35 25.56 6.64
C ALA A 12 15.86 25.28 6.93
N PRO A 13 15.12 24.64 6.01
CA PRO A 13 13.69 24.41 6.19
C PRO A 13 13.43 23.51 7.41
N SER A 14 12.55 23.96 8.30
CA SER A 14 12.26 23.38 9.63
C SER A 14 11.59 21.99 9.61
N ASN A 15 11.28 21.47 8.42
CA ASN A 15 10.64 20.17 8.21
C ASN A 15 11.65 19.01 8.11
N ALA A 16 12.96 19.28 8.11
CA ALA A 16 14.00 18.26 8.11
C ALA A 16 13.81 17.14 9.16
N PRO A 17 13.54 17.42 10.46
CA PRO A 17 13.30 16.36 11.44
C PRO A 17 12.02 15.57 11.13
N ALA A 18 10.99 16.19 10.56
CA ALA A 18 9.75 15.49 10.19
C ALA A 18 9.98 14.50 9.04
N ILE A 19 10.79 14.87 8.04
CA ILE A 19 11.17 13.96 6.95
C ILE A 19 11.89 12.74 7.50
N TRP A 20 12.87 12.91 8.38
CA TRP A 20 13.59 11.79 8.99
C TRP A 20 12.68 10.87 9.81
N LEU A 21 11.75 11.43 10.59
CA LEU A 21 10.78 10.64 11.34
C LEU A 21 9.87 9.82 10.42
N THR A 22 9.39 10.41 9.31
CA THR A 22 8.59 9.68 8.32
C THR A 22 9.38 8.57 7.64
N LEU A 23 10.66 8.80 7.31
CA LEU A 23 11.52 7.80 6.70
C LEU A 23 11.80 6.65 7.67
N ILE A 24 12.18 6.94 8.91
CA ILE A 24 12.44 5.93 9.95
C ILE A 24 11.17 5.13 10.23
N GLY A 25 10.02 5.79 10.35
CA GLY A 25 8.73 5.13 10.55
C GLY A 25 8.37 4.20 9.39
N THR A 26 8.58 4.65 8.14
CA THR A 26 8.34 3.84 6.95
C THR A 26 9.27 2.63 6.89
N LEU A 27 10.56 2.83 7.19
CA LEU A 27 11.54 1.75 7.23
C LEU A 27 11.20 0.73 8.32
N ALA A 28 10.90 1.20 9.52
CA ALA A 28 10.49 0.35 10.63
C ALA A 28 9.25 -0.46 10.25
N PHE A 29 8.24 0.16 9.63
CA PHE A 29 7.05 -0.54 9.18
C PHE A 29 7.36 -1.64 8.15
N ILE A 30 8.16 -1.34 7.12
CA ILE A 30 8.56 -2.30 6.08
C ILE A 30 9.30 -3.51 6.68
N PHE A 31 10.07 -3.33 7.74
CA PHE A 31 10.82 -4.42 8.38
C PHE A 31 10.03 -5.16 9.46
N ILE A 32 9.17 -4.46 10.22
CA ILE A 32 8.39 -5.05 11.32
C ILE A 32 7.22 -5.83 10.76
N PHE A 33 6.54 -5.33 9.72
CA PHE A 33 5.36 -5.96 9.15
C PHE A 33 5.59 -7.41 8.65
N PRO A 34 6.61 -7.72 7.82
CA PRO A 34 6.89 -9.10 7.42
C PRO A 34 7.31 -9.97 8.61
N ARG A 35 7.99 -9.41 9.62
CA ARG A 35 8.32 -10.16 10.84
C ARG A 35 7.12 -10.44 11.73
N ALA A 36 6.13 -9.55 11.77
CA ALA A 36 4.88 -9.80 12.47
C ALA A 36 4.07 -10.90 11.75
N LEU A 37 4.04 -10.89 10.42
CA LEU A 37 3.42 -11.94 9.61
C LEU A 37 4.05 -13.31 9.84
N LEU A 38 5.38 -13.39 9.93
CA LEU A 38 6.10 -14.62 10.26
C LEU A 38 5.78 -15.18 11.66
N ARG A 39 5.23 -14.36 12.58
CA ARG A 39 4.75 -14.85 13.88
C ARG A 39 3.39 -15.52 13.79
N TRP A 40 2.59 -15.19 12.77
CA TRP A 40 1.25 -15.73 12.57
C TRP A 40 1.19 -16.89 11.58
N PHE A 41 2.18 -17.01 10.70
CA PHE A 41 2.24 -18.05 9.67
C PHE A 41 3.49 -18.91 9.80
N GLU A 42 3.38 -20.19 9.46
CA GLU A 42 4.51 -21.11 9.45
C GLU A 42 5.57 -20.70 8.40
N PRO A 43 6.87 -20.85 8.71
CA PRO A 43 7.94 -20.55 7.76
C PRO A 43 7.80 -21.37 6.46
N GLY A 44 7.81 -20.70 5.31
CA GLY A 44 7.75 -21.35 3.98
C GLY A 44 6.36 -21.45 3.35
N SER A 45 5.33 -20.94 4.03
CA SER A 45 3.97 -20.90 3.49
C SER A 45 3.84 -19.94 2.29
N PRO A 46 3.26 -20.35 1.15
CA PRO A 46 3.01 -19.48 -0.01
C PRO A 46 2.03 -18.34 0.31
N TRP A 47 1.34 -18.43 1.44
CA TRP A 47 0.43 -17.41 1.94
C TRP A 47 1.17 -16.19 2.52
N ILE A 48 2.43 -16.32 2.94
CA ILE A 48 3.22 -15.20 3.48
C ILE A 48 3.43 -14.09 2.42
N PRO A 49 4.03 -14.37 1.25
CA PRO A 49 4.24 -13.33 0.24
C PRO A 49 2.91 -12.78 -0.29
N TYR A 50 1.86 -13.62 -0.36
CA TYR A 50 0.52 -13.20 -0.73
C TYR A 50 -0.05 -12.17 0.26
N VAL A 51 -0.16 -12.50 1.56
CA VAL A 51 -0.70 -11.57 2.56
C VAL A 51 0.17 -10.31 2.68
N HIS A 52 1.49 -10.43 2.49
CA HIS A 52 2.38 -9.28 2.49
C HIS A 52 2.06 -8.29 1.36
N LEU A 53 2.04 -8.77 0.11
CA LEU A 53 1.80 -7.94 -1.07
C LEU A 53 0.38 -7.40 -1.13
N TYR A 54 -0.63 -8.25 -0.86
CA TYR A 54 -2.03 -7.85 -0.90
C TYR A 54 -2.44 -7.03 0.32
N GLY A 55 -1.86 -7.30 1.49
CA GLY A 55 -2.08 -6.50 2.70
C GLY A 55 -1.48 -5.09 2.58
N LEU A 56 -0.23 -4.97 2.12
CA LEU A 56 0.35 -3.66 1.79
C LEU A 56 -0.44 -2.98 0.67
N GLY A 57 -0.80 -3.71 -0.38
CA GLY A 57 -1.63 -3.22 -1.46
C GLY A 57 -2.99 -2.72 -0.99
N LEU A 58 -3.61 -3.37 0.00
CA LEU A 58 -4.86 -2.93 0.62
C LEU A 58 -4.67 -1.58 1.30
N VAL A 59 -3.61 -1.41 2.08
CA VAL A 59 -3.32 -0.16 2.78
C VAL A 59 -3.14 0.98 1.77
N THR A 60 -2.34 0.77 0.72
CA THR A 60 -2.16 1.77 -0.34
C THR A 60 -3.46 2.06 -1.07
N PHE A 61 -4.27 1.04 -1.35
CA PHE A 61 -5.58 1.19 -2.00
C PHE A 61 -6.53 2.02 -1.13
N LEU A 62 -6.62 1.74 0.17
CA LEU A 62 -7.43 2.50 1.12
C LEU A 62 -6.98 3.96 1.23
N ILE A 63 -5.68 4.24 1.20
CA ILE A 63 -5.16 5.61 1.13
C ILE A 63 -5.66 6.30 -0.14
N GLY A 64 -5.60 5.62 -1.29
CA GLY A 64 -6.17 6.11 -2.55
C GLY A 64 -7.66 6.42 -2.44
N ILE A 65 -8.44 5.53 -1.82
CA ILE A 65 -9.87 5.75 -1.56
C ILE A 65 -10.10 6.97 -0.68
N GLN A 66 -9.34 7.13 0.40
CA GLN A 66 -9.44 8.30 1.26
C GLN A 66 -9.22 9.61 0.47
N ILE A 67 -8.25 9.62 -0.45
CA ILE A 67 -7.98 10.79 -1.32
C ILE A 67 -9.14 11.04 -2.29
N ILE A 68 -9.69 10.00 -2.92
CA ILE A 68 -10.83 10.11 -3.86
C ILE A 68 -12.07 10.65 -3.15
N LEU A 69 -12.35 10.16 -1.93
CA LEU A 69 -13.46 10.63 -1.12
C LEU A 69 -13.25 12.08 -0.67
N LYS A 70 -12.03 12.42 -0.21
CA LYS A 70 -11.71 13.77 0.27
C LYS A 70 -11.72 14.83 -0.83
N SER A 71 -11.33 14.45 -2.05
CA SER A 71 -11.39 15.32 -3.23
C SER A 71 -12.81 15.51 -3.80
N ARG A 72 -13.83 14.85 -3.22
CA ARG A 72 -15.21 14.78 -3.75
C ARG A 72 -15.29 14.34 -5.22
N ALA A 73 -14.27 13.63 -5.71
CA ALA A 73 -14.25 13.07 -7.06
C ALA A 73 -15.33 12.01 -7.24
N CYS A 74 -15.74 11.36 -6.14
CA CYS A 74 -16.85 10.43 -6.11
C CYS A 74 -17.93 10.94 -5.16
N GLN A 75 -19.08 11.36 -5.69
CA GLN A 75 -20.24 11.76 -4.89
C GLN A 75 -21.27 10.65 -4.88
N PHE A 76 -21.50 10.08 -3.69
CA PHE A 76 -22.57 9.13 -3.46
C PHE A 76 -23.92 9.83 -3.72
N GLY A 77 -24.64 9.41 -4.77
CA GLY A 77 -25.89 10.05 -5.21
C GLY A 77 -25.95 10.33 -6.72
N ARG A 78 -24.81 10.53 -7.39
CA ARG A 78 -24.73 10.41 -8.85
C ARG A 78 -24.56 8.93 -9.19
N GLY A 79 -25.60 8.29 -9.68
CA GLY A 79 -25.61 6.83 -9.94
C GLY A 79 -24.41 6.32 -10.74
N ARG A 80 -23.88 7.12 -11.66
CA ARG A 80 -22.65 6.80 -12.42
C ARG A 80 -21.41 6.73 -11.52
N ASP A 81 -21.22 7.69 -10.62
CA ASP A 81 -20.03 7.80 -9.79
C ASP A 81 -20.02 6.71 -8.72
N SER A 82 -21.20 6.38 -8.17
CA SER A 82 -21.37 5.27 -7.22
C SER A 82 -21.16 3.89 -7.88
N PHE A 83 -21.55 3.74 -9.15
CA PHE A 83 -21.25 2.53 -9.93
C PHE A 83 -19.74 2.35 -10.13
N TRP A 84 -19.03 3.39 -10.56
CA TRP A 84 -17.57 3.32 -10.75
C TRP A 84 -16.81 3.09 -9.44
N PHE A 85 -17.30 3.63 -8.32
CA PHE A 85 -16.75 3.30 -7.01
C PHE A 85 -16.95 1.82 -6.67
N GLY A 86 -18.12 1.27 -6.95
CA GLY A 86 -18.38 -0.16 -6.82
C GLY A 86 -17.44 -1.01 -7.68
N VAL A 87 -17.22 -0.62 -8.95
CA VAL A 87 -16.26 -1.28 -9.85
C VAL A 87 -14.83 -1.20 -9.32
N LEU A 88 -14.42 -0.08 -8.72
CA LEU A 88 -13.10 0.08 -8.13
C LEU A 88 -12.88 -0.90 -6.97
N ILE A 89 -13.84 -1.01 -6.05
CA ILE A 89 -13.80 -1.98 -4.94
C ILE A 89 -13.82 -3.41 -5.49
N ALA A 90 -14.74 -3.68 -6.42
CA ALA A 90 -14.88 -5.00 -7.02
C ALA A 90 -13.61 -5.42 -7.75
N GLY A 91 -12.92 -4.52 -8.44
CA GLY A 91 -11.66 -4.78 -9.11
C GLY A 91 -10.55 -5.20 -8.14
N TYR A 92 -10.43 -4.50 -7.00
CA TYR A 92 -9.48 -4.88 -5.96
C TYR A 92 -9.81 -6.25 -5.36
N VAL A 93 -11.07 -6.48 -4.98
CA VAL A 93 -11.52 -7.76 -4.41
C VAL A 93 -11.33 -8.91 -5.41
N PHE A 94 -11.66 -8.68 -6.68
CA PHE A 94 -11.45 -9.64 -7.76
C PHE A 94 -9.97 -9.97 -7.92
N PHE A 95 -9.09 -8.98 -7.89
CA PHE A 95 -7.65 -9.19 -8.05
C PHE A 95 -7.04 -10.02 -6.92
N VAL A 96 -7.44 -9.74 -5.67
CA VAL A 96 -7.08 -10.53 -4.48
C VAL A 96 -7.63 -11.95 -4.61
N ALA A 97 -8.94 -12.11 -4.87
CA ALA A 97 -9.59 -13.41 -4.97
C ALA A 97 -8.99 -14.27 -6.09
N MET A 98 -8.76 -13.69 -7.27
CA MET A 98 -8.18 -14.39 -8.43
C MET A 98 -6.78 -14.94 -8.09
N HIS A 99 -5.93 -14.15 -7.43
CA HIS A 99 -4.62 -14.66 -7.02
C HIS A 99 -4.69 -15.70 -5.91
N GLY A 100 -5.60 -15.54 -4.94
CA GLY A 100 -5.84 -16.56 -3.92
C GLY A 100 -6.30 -17.88 -4.55
N ILE A 101 -7.20 -17.82 -5.53
CA ILE A 101 -7.64 -18.97 -6.32
C ILE A 101 -6.47 -19.58 -7.08
N TRP A 102 -5.58 -18.78 -7.66
CA TRP A 102 -4.41 -19.30 -8.37
C TRP A 102 -3.42 -20.01 -7.46
N ILE A 103 -3.22 -19.51 -6.24
CA ILE A 103 -2.42 -20.17 -5.21
C ILE A 103 -3.07 -21.51 -4.85
N LEU A 104 -4.37 -21.51 -4.56
CA LEU A 104 -5.10 -22.75 -4.28
C LEU A 104 -5.04 -23.74 -5.45
N ALA A 105 -5.19 -23.25 -6.68
CA ALA A 105 -5.04 -24.03 -7.89
C ALA A 105 -3.64 -24.66 -7.94
N ALA A 106 -2.58 -23.91 -7.68
CA ALA A 106 -1.22 -24.43 -7.67
C ALA A 106 -0.97 -25.46 -6.55
N LEU A 107 -1.62 -25.33 -5.39
CA LEU A 107 -1.48 -26.29 -4.28
C LEU A 107 -2.27 -27.58 -4.50
N TYR A 108 -3.46 -27.49 -5.09
CA TYR A 108 -4.42 -28.60 -5.12
C TYR A 108 -4.63 -29.22 -6.49
N LEU A 109 -4.30 -28.54 -7.60
CA LEU A 109 -4.33 -29.19 -8.90
C LEU A 109 -3.10 -30.07 -9.05
N PRO A 110 -3.27 -31.40 -9.18
CA PRO A 110 -2.18 -32.27 -9.55
C PRO A 110 -1.75 -31.89 -10.98
N PHE A 111 -0.54 -31.38 -11.12
CA PHE A 111 0.05 -31.24 -12.45
C PHE A 111 0.34 -32.66 -12.97
N LYS A 112 -0.29 -33.04 -14.09
CA LYS A 112 0.09 -34.24 -14.84
C LYS A 112 1.35 -33.93 -15.64
N GLY A 113 2.46 -33.72 -14.94
CA GLY A 113 3.75 -33.36 -15.51
C GLY A 113 4.81 -34.42 -15.21
N GLY A 114 4.69 -35.56 -15.90
CA GLY A 114 5.79 -36.42 -16.38
C GLY A 114 6.71 -37.14 -15.39
N ASN A 115 6.54 -38.47 -15.33
CA ASN A 115 7.45 -39.57 -14.91
C ASN A 115 8.09 -39.53 -13.51
#